data_AF-A0A7C0VL37-F1
#
_entry.id   AF-A0A7C0VL37-F1
#
_cell.length_a   1.000
_cell.length_b   1.000
_cell.length_c   1.000
_cell.angle_alpha   90.00
_cell.angle_beta   90.00
_cell.angle_gamma   90.00
#
_symmetry.space_group_name_H-M   'P 1'
#
loop_
_entity.id
_entity.type
_entity.pdbx_description
1 polymer ?
#
loop_
_entity_poly.entity_id
_entity_poly.type
_entity_poly.pdbx_seq_one_letter_code
_entity_poly.pdbx_strand_id
1 'polypeptide(L)'
;MSKRIRRNFYLRPTLVVARQLLGKYLVRKIGREIKKAKIVEVEAYIGPKDKASHAYGGRITQRNKAVYLAGGHAYVYLCYGIHWMLNLVTQDKGIPECVLVRAVQPVIPCKIIPYNLVNGPAKLCRWLKIDGT
;
A
#
# COMPACT_ATOMS: atom_id res chain seq x y z
N MET A 1 -13.72 -18.16 -7.90
CA MET A 1 -13.81 -17.20 -6.77
C MET A 1 -12.45 -16.53 -6.55
N SER A 2 -12.39 -15.20 -6.43
CA SER A 2 -11.13 -14.50 -6.10
C SER A 2 -10.84 -14.63 -4.60
N LYS A 3 -9.70 -15.23 -4.25
CA LYS A 3 -9.29 -15.50 -2.86
C LYS A 3 -8.48 -14.33 -2.32
N ARG A 4 -8.76 -13.91 -1.09
CA ARG A 4 -7.95 -12.91 -0.38
C ARG A 4 -6.49 -13.38 -0.32
N ILE A 5 -5.58 -12.50 -0.68
CA ILE A 5 -4.13 -12.73 -0.55
C ILE A 5 -3.81 -12.95 0.94
N ARG A 6 -3.15 -14.07 1.24
CA ARG A 6 -2.79 -14.47 2.62
C ARG A 6 -1.47 -13.82 3.04
N ARG A 7 -1.23 -13.79 4.36
CA ARG A 7 -0.03 -13.17 4.96
C ARG A 7 1.29 -13.67 4.35
N ASN A 8 1.40 -14.96 4.05
CA ASN A 8 2.60 -15.56 3.43
C ASN A 8 3.00 -14.92 2.09
N PHE A 9 2.07 -14.26 1.38
CA PHE A 9 2.42 -13.50 0.18
C PHE A 9 3.33 -12.30 0.50
N TYR A 10 3.16 -11.67 1.66
CA TYR A 10 3.88 -10.48 2.09
C TYR A 10 5.16 -10.81 2.87
N LEU A 11 5.24 -11.99 3.49
CA LEU A 11 6.43 -12.52 4.18
C LEU A 11 7.51 -12.99 3.18
N ARG A 12 7.88 -12.11 2.26
CA ARG A 12 8.80 -12.39 1.14
C ARG A 12 9.60 -11.13 0.80
N PRO A 13 10.68 -11.27 0.01
CA PRO A 13 11.48 -10.13 -0.43
C PRO A 13 10.65 -9.01 -1.07
N THR A 14 10.85 -7.78 -0.62
CA THR A 14 10.00 -6.63 -0.98
C THR A 14 9.93 -6.38 -2.49
N LEU A 15 11.05 -6.54 -3.20
CA LEU A 15 11.09 -6.40 -4.67
C LEU A 15 10.24 -7.48 -5.37
N VAL A 16 10.18 -8.70 -4.82
CA VAL A 16 9.32 -9.78 -5.33
C VAL A 16 7.87 -9.43 -5.07
N VAL A 17 7.54 -8.98 -3.85
CA VAL A 17 6.17 -8.58 -3.48
C VAL A 17 5.69 -7.42 -4.33
N ALA A 18 6.51 -6.38 -4.52
CA ALA A 18 6.18 -5.21 -5.33
C ALA A 18 5.81 -5.58 -6.77
N ARG A 19 6.66 -6.37 -7.44
CA ARG A 19 6.38 -6.85 -8.81
C ARG A 19 5.11 -7.68 -8.87
N GLN A 20 4.89 -8.56 -7.88
CA GLN A 20 3.72 -9.45 -7.86
C GLN A 20 2.43 -8.79 -7.36
N LEU A 21 2.52 -7.60 -6.76
CA LEU A 21 1.35 -6.78 -6.41
C LEU A 21 0.70 -6.15 -7.64
N LEU A 22 1.48 -5.89 -8.70
CA LEU A 22 0.93 -5.39 -9.96
C LEU A 22 -0.11 -6.37 -10.49
N GLY A 23 -1.29 -5.83 -10.82
CA GLY A 23 -2.44 -6.60 -11.25
C GLY A 23 -3.25 -7.26 -10.16
N LYS A 24 -2.84 -7.20 -8.89
CA LYS A 24 -3.70 -7.57 -7.74
C LYS A 24 -4.69 -6.46 -7.44
N TYR A 25 -5.66 -6.74 -6.57
CA TYR A 25 -6.75 -5.82 -6.28
C TYR A 25 -6.72 -5.34 -4.83
N LEU A 26 -6.85 -4.02 -4.65
CA LEU A 26 -7.33 -3.45 -3.40
C LEU A 26 -8.84 -3.55 -3.36
N VAL A 27 -9.37 -4.04 -2.24
CA VAL A 27 -10.81 -4.19 -2.02
C VAL A 27 -11.15 -3.58 -0.67
N ARG A 28 -11.99 -2.54 -0.68
CA ARG A 28 -12.43 -1.84 0.53
C ARG A 28 -13.95 -1.89 0.61
N LYS A 29 -14.46 -2.42 1.72
CA LYS A 29 -15.88 -2.36 2.06
C LYS A 29 -16.13 -1.08 2.86
N ILE A 30 -17.08 -0.25 2.42
CA ILE A 30 -17.47 1.02 3.04
C ILE A 30 -18.98 0.97 3.24
N GLY A 31 -19.43 0.64 4.46
CA GLY A 31 -20.84 0.32 4.71
C GLY A 31 -21.30 -0.85 3.84
N ARG A 32 -22.26 -0.58 2.95
CA ARG A 32 -22.78 -1.56 1.96
C ARG A 32 -22.04 -1.55 0.62
N GLU A 33 -21.22 -0.54 0.36
CA GLU A 33 -20.47 -0.41 -0.89
C GLU A 33 -19.16 -1.23 -0.84
N ILE A 34 -18.80 -1.88 -1.94
CA ILE A 34 -17.49 -2.51 -2.11
C ILE A 34 -16.76 -1.81 -3.26
N LYS A 35 -15.70 -1.07 -2.93
CA LYS A 35 -14.77 -0.52 -3.92
C LYS A 35 -13.69 -1.54 -4.23
N LYS A 36 -13.46 -1.77 -5.53
CA LYS A 36 -12.40 -2.65 -6.04
C LYS A 36 -11.54 -1.87 -7.01
N ALA A 37 -10.22 -1.97 -6.91
CA ALA A 37 -9.31 -1.38 -7.87
C ALA A 37 -8.06 -2.22 -8.05
N LYS A 38 -7.64 -2.39 -9.30
CA LYS A 38 -6.42 -3.10 -9.70
C LYS A 38 -5.22 -2.22 -9.41
N ILE A 39 -4.20 -2.75 -8.75
CA ILE A 39 -2.92 -2.06 -8.54
C ILE A 39 -2.18 -2.01 -9.87
N VAL A 40 -1.82 -0.81 -10.31
CA VAL A 40 -1.12 -0.60 -11.60
C VAL A 40 0.25 0.08 -11.44
N GLU A 41 0.51 0.70 -10.29
CA GLU A 41 1.79 1.33 -9.99
C GLU A 41 2.11 1.17 -8.51
N VAL A 42 3.37 0.78 -8.21
CA VAL A 42 3.89 0.62 -6.86
C VAL A 42 5.33 1.10 -6.78
N GLU A 43 5.79 1.41 -5.58
CA GLU A 43 7.19 1.73 -5.28
C GLU A 43 7.65 0.93 -4.07
N ALA A 44 8.84 0.33 -4.15
CA ALA A 44 9.41 -0.51 -3.11
C ALA A 44 10.43 0.28 -2.29
N TYR A 45 10.32 0.19 -0.96
CA TYR A 45 11.30 0.74 -0.04
C TYR A 45 12.03 -0.39 0.70
N ILE A 46 13.34 -0.51 0.48
CA ILE A 46 14.18 -1.61 1.02
C ILE A 46 14.83 -1.25 2.37
N GLY A 47 14.08 -0.52 3.20
CA GLY A 47 14.36 -0.35 4.61
C GLY A 47 15.70 0.34 4.91
N PRO A 48 16.58 -0.22 5.77
CA PRO A 48 17.75 0.49 6.30
C PRO A 48 18.78 0.94 5.25
N LYS A 49 18.85 0.26 4.10
CA LYS A 49 19.81 0.56 3.03
C LYS A 49 19.30 1.61 2.05
N ASP A 50 18.02 1.95 2.13
CA ASP A 50 17.36 2.85 1.20
C ASP A 50 17.26 4.26 1.77
N LYS A 51 17.99 5.21 1.19
CA LYS A 51 17.99 6.62 1.62
C LYS A 51 16.63 7.30 1.48
N ALA A 52 15.74 6.79 0.62
CA ALA A 52 14.38 7.30 0.47
C ALA A 52 13.40 6.70 1.48
N SER A 53 13.78 5.62 2.18
CA SER A 53 12.92 4.94 3.15
C SER A 53 12.80 5.72 4.45
N HIS A 54 11.59 5.73 5.02
CA HIS A 54 11.38 6.19 6.39
C HIS A 54 12.14 5.37 7.45
N ALA A 55 12.65 4.19 7.09
CA ALA A 55 13.45 3.33 7.95
C ALA A 55 14.94 3.36 7.61
N TYR A 56 15.41 4.32 6.79
CA TYR A 56 16.83 4.50 6.48
C TYR A 56 17.68 4.51 7.77
N GLY A 57 18.80 3.79 7.75
CA GLY A 57 19.67 3.64 8.93
C GLY A 57 19.03 2.88 10.09
N GLY A 58 17.94 2.14 9.87
CA GLY A 58 17.22 1.43 10.94
C GLY A 58 16.41 2.36 11.85
N ARG A 59 16.07 3.56 11.37
CA ARG A 59 15.36 4.56 12.17
C ARG A 59 13.97 4.06 12.61
N ILE A 60 13.67 4.17 13.89
CA ILE A 60 12.34 3.90 14.47
C ILE A 60 11.76 5.20 15.02
N THR A 61 10.52 5.51 14.64
CA THR A 61 9.73 6.65 15.10
C THR A 61 8.31 6.18 15.34
N GLN A 62 7.52 6.88 16.16
CA GLN A 62 6.10 6.53 16.37
C GLN A 62 5.34 6.35 15.05
N ARG A 63 5.65 7.20 14.05
CA ARG A 63 5.05 7.16 12.72
C ARG A 63 5.36 5.88 11.94
N ASN A 64 6.60 5.37 11.96
CA ASN A 64 7.01 4.25 11.10
C ASN A 64 7.02 2.89 11.80
N LYS A 65 6.61 2.79 13.08
CA LYS A 65 6.59 1.51 13.83
C LYS A 65 5.86 0.39 13.09
N ALA A 66 4.80 0.71 12.35
CA ALA A 66 4.05 -0.26 11.56
C ALA A 66 4.92 -1.00 10.53
N VAL A 67 5.94 -0.34 9.96
CA VAL A 67 6.87 -0.95 8.99
C VAL A 67 7.71 -2.07 9.61
N TYR A 68 7.92 -2.04 10.93
CA TYR A 68 8.65 -3.09 11.65
C TYR A 68 7.79 -4.30 12.04
N LEU A 69 6.48 -4.26 11.75
CA LEU A 69 5.60 -5.42 11.94
C LEU A 69 5.86 -6.47 10.87
N ALA A 70 5.32 -7.67 11.06
CA ALA A 70 5.40 -8.71 10.03
C ALA A 70 4.69 -8.27 8.74
N GLY A 71 5.12 -8.81 7.59
CA GLY A 71 4.48 -8.56 6.31
C GLY A 71 2.97 -8.76 6.33
N GLY A 72 2.25 -7.93 5.57
CA GLY A 72 0.78 -7.95 5.47
C GLY A 72 0.07 -7.00 6.44
N HIS A 73 0.80 -6.19 7.19
CA HIS A 73 0.25 -5.01 7.85
C HIS A 73 0.16 -3.82 6.86
N ALA A 74 -0.82 -2.95 7.07
CA ALA A 74 -0.88 -1.67 6.36
C ALA A 74 -0.09 -0.63 7.15
N TYR A 75 0.75 0.13 6.46
CA TYR A 75 1.39 1.32 7.00
C TYR A 75 0.83 2.55 6.29
N VAL A 76 -0.04 3.28 6.99
CA VAL A 76 -0.67 4.50 6.48
C VAL A 76 -0.09 5.69 7.22
N TYR A 77 0.33 6.73 6.49
CA TYR A 77 0.85 7.95 7.09
C TYR A 77 0.39 9.20 6.33
N LEU A 78 0.41 10.34 7.03
CA LEU A 78 0.07 11.65 6.48
C LEU A 78 1.34 12.31 5.92
N CYS A 79 1.27 12.72 4.66
CA CYS A 79 2.29 13.45 3.92
C CYS A 79 1.82 14.90 3.72
N TYR A 80 2.73 15.86 3.91
CA TYR A 80 2.44 17.31 3.85
C TYR A 80 1.26 17.78 4.71
N GLY A 81 0.86 17.00 5.74
CA GLY A 81 -0.29 17.32 6.59
C GLY A 81 -1.66 17.13 5.95
N ILE A 82 -1.75 16.72 4.68
CA ILE A 82 -3.03 16.69 3.92
C ILE A 82 -3.25 15.45 3.06
N HIS A 83 -2.25 14.59 2.90
CA HIS A 83 -2.31 13.46 1.97
C HIS A 83 -1.96 12.13 2.64
N TRP A 84 -2.91 11.21 2.69
CA TRP A 84 -2.68 9.86 3.20
C TRP A 84 -1.96 8.98 2.17
N MET A 85 -0.99 8.20 2.63
CA MET A 85 -0.17 7.30 1.81
C MET A 85 -0.31 5.86 2.31
N LEU A 86 -0.73 4.94 1.43
CA LEU A 86 -0.91 3.53 1.77
C LEU A 86 0.33 2.71 1.38
N ASN A 87 0.95 2.09 2.38
CA ASN A 87 2.03 1.12 2.19
C ASN A 87 1.61 -0.25 2.69
N LEU A 88 2.13 -1.29 2.06
CA LEU A 88 1.95 -2.69 2.45
C LEU A 88 3.29 -3.18 2.99
N VAL A 89 3.33 -3.52 4.27
CA VAL A 89 4.54 -4.01 4.94
C VAL A 89 4.88 -5.39 4.38
N THR A 90 6.16 -5.64 4.18
CA THR A 90 6.72 -6.87 3.63
C THR A 90 7.78 -7.45 4.56
N GLN A 91 8.33 -8.61 4.22
CA GLN A 91 9.35 -9.32 5.00
C GLN A 91 8.87 -9.80 6.37
N ASP A 92 9.78 -10.47 7.08
CA ASP A 92 9.57 -10.89 8.47
C ASP A 92 9.57 -9.70 9.44
N LYS A 93 8.99 -9.93 10.62
CA LYS A 93 8.95 -8.92 11.69
C LYS A 93 10.36 -8.42 12.00
N GLY A 94 10.51 -7.11 12.10
CA GLY A 94 11.80 -6.46 12.37
C GLY A 94 12.61 -6.09 11.13
N ILE A 95 12.20 -6.51 9.92
CA ILE A 95 12.81 -6.09 8.66
C ILE A 95 11.93 -4.97 8.06
N PRO A 96 12.29 -3.68 8.18
CA PRO A 96 11.36 -2.59 7.93
C PRO A 96 11.31 -2.21 6.44
N GLU A 97 10.78 -3.12 5.64
CA GLU A 97 10.55 -2.91 4.22
C GLU A 97 9.06 -2.85 3.90
N CYS A 98 8.70 -2.13 2.84
CA CYS A 98 7.31 -1.99 2.44
C CYS A 98 7.16 -1.61 0.96
N VAL A 99 5.92 -1.69 0.48
CA VAL A 99 5.54 -1.28 -0.87
C VAL A 99 4.48 -0.18 -0.79
N LEU A 100 4.79 1.02 -1.29
CA LEU A 100 3.82 2.09 -1.50
C LEU A 100 2.95 1.76 -2.71
N VAL A 101 1.63 1.86 -2.55
CA VAL A 101 0.71 1.82 -3.70
C VAL A 101 0.62 3.23 -4.27
N ARG A 102 0.99 3.40 -5.54
CA ARG A 102 1.04 4.72 -6.19
C ARG A 102 -0.15 4.99 -7.08
N ALA A 103 -0.67 3.99 -7.78
CA ALA A 103 -1.85 4.16 -8.61
C ALA A 103 -2.67 2.88 -8.70
N VAL A 104 -3.97 3.07 -8.93
CA VAL A 104 -4.92 1.99 -9.14
C VAL A 104 -5.85 2.26 -10.32
N GLN A 105 -6.37 1.19 -10.92
CA GLN A 105 -7.43 1.21 -11.90
C GLN A 105 -8.72 0.66 -11.27
N PRO A 106 -9.72 1.51 -10.97
CA PRO A 106 -11.02 1.10 -10.44
C PRO A 106 -11.71 0.07 -11.33
N VAL A 107 -12.35 -0.90 -10.69
CA VAL A 107 -13.23 -1.87 -11.35
C VAL A 107 -14.66 -1.49 -11.02
N ILE A 108 -15.32 -0.78 -11.92
CA ILE A 108 -16.71 -0.37 -11.77
C ILE A 108 -17.49 -0.81 -13.01
N PRO A 109 -18.58 -1.58 -12.85
CA PRO A 109 -19.46 -1.91 -13.95
C PRO A 109 -20.00 -0.65 -14.62
N CYS A 110 -19.90 -0.57 -15.95
CA CYS A 110 -20.54 0.44 -16.80
C CYS A 110 -20.15 1.92 -16.48
N LYS A 111 -19.03 2.16 -15.80
CA LYS A 111 -18.53 3.52 -15.52
C LYS A 111 -17.04 3.61 -15.78
N ILE A 112 -16.64 4.58 -16.59
CA ILE A 112 -15.25 4.96 -16.77
C ILE A 112 -14.90 5.93 -15.64
N ILE A 113 -13.95 5.56 -14.77
CA ILE A 113 -13.33 6.53 -13.86
C ILE A 113 -12.18 7.20 -14.60
N PRO A 114 -12.17 8.55 -14.69
CA PRO A 114 -11.02 9.29 -15.17
C PRO A 114 -9.74 8.88 -14.43
N TYR A 115 -8.71 8.46 -15.18
CA TYR A 115 -7.44 7.98 -14.61
C TYR A 115 -6.81 8.99 -13.65
N ASN A 116 -6.99 10.29 -13.91
CA ASN A 116 -6.49 11.38 -13.07
C ASN A 116 -7.03 11.40 -11.63
N LEU A 117 -8.11 10.66 -11.31
CA LEU A 117 -8.66 10.54 -9.96
C LEU A 117 -7.95 9.50 -9.09
N VAL A 118 -7.12 8.64 -9.68
CA VAL A 118 -6.54 7.45 -9.03
C VAL A 118 -5.09 7.17 -9.43
N ASN A 119 -4.48 8.07 -10.21
CA ASN A 119 -3.09 8.03 -10.66
C ASN A 119 -2.09 8.68 -9.68
N GLY A 120 -2.33 8.53 -8.39
CA GLY A 120 -1.42 9.05 -7.37
C GLY A 120 -1.74 8.50 -5.98
N PRO A 121 -0.74 8.37 -5.09
CA PRO A 121 -0.89 7.68 -3.82
C PRO A 121 -1.88 8.40 -2.88
N ALA A 122 -1.87 9.74 -2.88
CA ALA A 122 -2.88 10.52 -2.16
C ALA A 122 -4.30 10.35 -2.74
N LYS A 123 -4.38 10.31 -4.06
CA LYS A 123 -5.66 10.30 -4.80
C LYS A 123 -6.38 8.97 -4.62
N LEU A 124 -5.65 7.85 -4.69
CA LEU A 124 -6.23 6.53 -4.43
C LEU A 124 -6.69 6.38 -2.99
N CYS A 125 -5.96 6.90 -1.99
CA CYS A 125 -6.38 6.87 -0.60
C CYS A 125 -7.68 7.65 -0.40
N ARG A 126 -7.78 8.85 -1.00
CA ARG A 126 -9.02 9.65 -1.00
C ARG A 126 -10.18 8.88 -1.63
N TRP A 127 -9.97 8.26 -2.79
CA TRP A 127 -11.02 7.51 -3.49
C TRP A 127 -11.47 6.27 -2.69
N LEU A 128 -10.53 5.55 -2.07
CA LEU A 128 -10.80 4.37 -1.22
C LEU A 128 -11.26 4.73 0.20
N LYS A 129 -11.28 6.01 0.59
CA LYS A 129 -11.51 6.47 1.98
C LYS A 129 -10.58 5.75 2.97
N ILE A 130 -9.28 5.81 2.68
CA ILE A 130 -8.20 5.34 3.57
C ILE A 130 -7.59 6.56 4.26
N ASP A 131 -7.54 6.51 5.58
CA ASP A 131 -6.97 7.51 6.46
C ASP A 131 -6.20 6.82 7.62
N GLY A 132 -5.85 7.58 8.66
CA GLY A 132 -5.09 7.08 9.80
C GLY A 132 -5.89 6.31 10.86
N THR A 133 -7.15 5.93 10.58
CA THR A 133 -8.05 5.24 11.52
C THR A 133 -8.23 3.75 11.22
#